data_AF-A0A8T3YZS2-F1
#
_entry.id   AF-A0A8T3YZS2-F1
#
_cell.length_a   1.000
_cell.length_b   1.000
_cell.length_c   1.000
_cell.angle_alpha   90.00
_cell.angle_beta   90.00
_cell.angle_gamma   90.00
#
_symmetry.space_group_name_H-M   'P 1'
#
loop_
_entity.id
_entity.type
_entity.pdbx_description
1 polymer ?
#
loop_
_entity_poly.entity_id
_entity_poly.type
_entity_poly.pdbx_seq_one_letter_code
_entity_poly.pdbx_strand_id
1 'polypeptide(L)' 'SWNFMDDIEDLVVPEDLKNALNKDKVAFENFEAFSDSVKKQVLYWIASAKKDETRIKRIEKTLESIKKGETPF' A
#
# COMPACT_ATOMS: atom_id res chain seq x y z
N SER A 1 -14.62 13.80 -2.12
CA SER A 1 -14.94 12.42 -2.53
C SER A 1 -14.63 11.54 -1.34
N TRP A 2 -15.66 10.92 -0.73
CA TRP A 2 -15.52 10.05 0.44
C TRP A 2 -14.98 8.65 0.09
N ASN A 3 -14.91 8.33 -1.21
CA ASN A 3 -14.70 6.98 -1.70
C ASN A 3 -13.40 6.30 -1.24
N PHE A 4 -12.27 7.01 -1.18
CA PHE A 4 -11.00 6.33 -0.85
C PHE A 4 -10.87 6.00 0.64
N MET A 5 -11.60 6.70 1.52
CA MET A 5 -11.57 6.39 2.95
C MET A 5 -12.39 5.14 3.26
N ASP A 6 -13.55 4.98 2.61
CA ASP A 6 -14.35 3.76 2.70
C ASP A 6 -13.55 2.56 2.15
N ASP A 7 -12.88 2.73 1.00
CA ASP A 7 -11.98 1.72 0.43
C ASP A 7 -10.86 1.32 1.40
N ILE A 8 -10.29 2.26 2.14
CA ILE A 8 -9.26 1.98 3.16
C ILE A 8 -9.86 1.20 4.32
N GLU A 9 -11.03 1.59 4.81
CA GLU A 9 -11.70 0.92 5.93
C GLU A 9 -12.04 -0.54 5.60
N ASP A 10 -12.44 -0.79 4.35
CA ASP A 10 -12.74 -2.12 3.80
C ASP A 10 -11.49 -2.88 3.29
N LEU A 11 -10.29 -2.31 3.47
CA LEU A 11 -9.01 -2.87 3.04
C LEU A 11 -8.94 -3.17 1.53
N VAL A 12 -9.65 -2.39 0.73
CA VAL A 12 -9.60 -2.46 -0.73
C VAL A 12 -8.20 -2.05 -1.19
N VAL A 13 -7.44 -3.02 -1.70
CA VAL A 13 -6.11 -2.79 -2.26
C VAL A 13 -6.24 -2.22 -3.68
N PRO A 14 -5.74 -1.01 -3.96
CA PRO A 14 -5.77 -0.43 -5.30
C PRO A 14 -5.01 -1.30 -6.31
N GLU A 15 -5.50 -1.31 -7.55
CA GLU A 15 -5.01 -2.22 -8.59
C GLU A 15 -3.52 -2.04 -8.91
N ASP A 16 -2.98 -0.83 -8.82
CA ASP A 16 -1.56 -0.57 -9.03
C ASP A 16 -0.68 -1.10 -7.90
N LEU A 17 -1.09 -0.94 -6.64
CA LEU A 17 -0.41 -1.55 -5.50
C LEU A 17 -0.49 -3.09 -5.57
N LYS A 18 -1.67 -3.63 -5.89
CA LYS A 18 -1.88 -5.08 -6.06
C LYS A 18 -0.96 -5.66 -7.14
N ASN A 19 -0.88 -5.00 -8.29
CA ASN A 19 0.01 -5.42 -9.38
C ASN A 19 1.49 -5.33 -8.99
N ALA A 20 1.87 -4.36 -8.17
CA ALA A 20 3.22 -4.22 -7.66
C ALA A 20 3.57 -5.33 -6.65
N LEU A 21 2.66 -5.62 -5.70
CA LEU A 21 2.80 -6.72 -4.74
C LEU A 21 2.86 -8.09 -5.43
N ASN A 22 2.02 -8.34 -6.44
CA ASN A 22 2.02 -9.59 -7.19
C ASN A 22 3.35 -9.88 -7.92
N LYS A 23 4.16 -8.85 -8.18
CA LYS A 23 5.49 -9.00 -8.80
C LYS A 23 6.59 -9.30 -7.77
N ASP A 24 6.32 -9.13 -6.47
CA ASP A 24 7.27 -9.30 -5.39
C ASP A 24 6.65 -10.17 -4.29
N LYS A 25 6.89 -11.49 -4.38
CA LYS A 25 6.30 -12.48 -3.48
C LYS A 25 6.60 -12.19 -2.00
N VAL A 26 7.80 -11.71 -1.69
CA VAL A 26 8.20 -11.39 -0.30
C VAL A 26 7.41 -10.19 0.21
N ALA A 27 7.28 -9.14 -0.61
CA ALA A 27 6.48 -7.98 -0.26
C ALA A 27 5.00 -8.36 -0.08
N PHE A 28 4.46 -9.21 -0.94
CA PHE A 28 3.09 -9.71 -0.83
C PHE A 28 2.85 -10.47 0.48
N GLU A 29 3.69 -11.46 0.80
CA GLU A 29 3.56 -12.27 2.02
C GLU A 29 3.65 -11.40 3.29
N ASN A 30 4.59 -10.45 3.33
CA ASN A 30 4.75 -9.54 4.46
C ASN A 30 3.58 -8.55 4.57
N PHE A 31 3.08 -8.01 3.46
CA PHE A 31 1.91 -7.13 3.46
C PHE A 31 0.68 -7.88 3.97
N GLU A 32 0.45 -9.12 3.52
CA GLU A 32 -0.68 -9.94 3.98
C GLU A 32 -0.59 -10.27 5.47
N ALA A 33 0.62 -10.43 6.02
CA ALA A 33 0.86 -10.69 7.44
C ALA A 33 0.70 -9.45 8.35
N PHE A 34 0.62 -8.24 7.79
CA PHE A 34 0.38 -7.03 8.58
C PHE A 34 -1.02 -7.00 9.19
N SER A 35 -1.13 -6.33 10.34
CA SER A 35 -2.42 -6.04 10.95
C SER A 35 -3.21 -5.06 10.08
N ASP A 36 -4.54 -5.10 10.20
CA ASP A 36 -5.44 -4.21 9.45
C ASP A 36 -5.08 -2.73 9.64
N SER A 37 -4.67 -2.33 10.85
CA SER A 37 -4.24 -0.96 11.11
C SER A 37 -3.03 -0.55 10.27
N VAL A 38 -2.04 -1.45 10.12
CA VAL A 38 -0.86 -1.17 9.30
C VAL A 38 -1.22 -1.17 7.82
N LYS A 39 -2.06 -2.12 7.36
CA LYS A 39 -2.57 -2.13 5.99
C LYS A 39 -3.31 -0.82 5.67
N LYS A 40 -4.20 -0.36 6.56
CA LYS A 40 -4.91 0.92 6.43
C LYS A 40 -3.96 2.11 6.31
N GLN A 41 -2.92 2.18 7.13
CA GLN A 41 -1.93 3.25 7.05
C GLN A 41 -1.17 3.25 5.72
N VAL A 42 -0.79 2.07 5.21
CA VAL A 42 -0.16 1.94 3.88
C VAL A 42 -1.11 2.37 2.76
N LEU A 43 -2.37 1.91 2.80
CA LEU A 43 -3.39 2.28 1.82
C LEU A 43 -3.64 3.79 1.84
N TYR A 44 -3.74 4.41 3.02
CA TYR A 44 -3.85 5.85 3.18
C TYR A 44 -2.63 6.61 2.63
N TRP A 45 -1.42 6.14 2.93
CA TRP A 45 -0.19 6.72 2.41
C TRP A 45 -0.18 6.72 0.87
N ILE A 46 -0.64 5.65 0.23
CA ILE A 46 -0.69 5.56 -1.23
C ILE A 46 -1.86 6.39 -1.80
N ALA A 47 -3.06 6.30 -1.22
CA ALA A 47 -4.26 7.01 -1.66
C ALA A 47 -4.16 8.53 -1.50
N SER A 48 -3.43 9.03 -0.51
CA SER A 48 -3.23 10.47 -0.30
C SER A 48 -2.32 11.15 -1.33
N ALA A 49 -1.67 10.39 -2.23
CA ALA A 49 -0.84 10.93 -3.29
C ALA A 49 -1.70 11.54 -4.41
N LYS A 50 -1.67 12.88 -4.54
CA LYS A 50 -2.46 13.61 -5.56
C LYS A 50 -1.88 13.56 -6.98
N LYS A 51 -0.61 13.19 -7.12
CA LYS A 51 0.10 13.12 -8.41
C LYS A 51 0.51 11.68 -8.68
N ASP A 52 0.31 11.22 -9.92
CA ASP A 52 0.63 9.85 -10.32
C ASP A 52 2.10 9.50 -10.09
N GLU A 53 3.02 10.41 -10.43
CA GLU A 53 4.45 10.23 -10.16
C GLU A 53 4.77 10.01 -8.68
N THR A 54 4.03 10.69 -7.78
CA THR A 54 4.21 10.54 -6.33
C THR A 54 3.64 9.21 -5.86
N ARG A 55 2.52 8.79 -6.44
CA ARG A 55 1.87 7.51 -6.15
C ARG A 55 2.79 6.34 -6.51
N ILE A 56 3.38 6.37 -7.71
CA ILE A 56 4.35 5.37 -8.17
C ILE A 56 5.55 5.30 -7.21
N LYS A 57 6.17 6.43 -6.88
CA LYS A 57 7.29 6.47 -5.93
C LYS A 57 6.92 5.94 -4.54
N ARG A 58 5.71 6.21 -4.06
CA ARG A 58 5.22 5.69 -2.78
C ARG A 58 4.99 4.18 -2.82
N ILE A 59 4.49 3.65 -3.92
CA ILE A 59 4.33 2.19 -4.11
C ILE A 59 5.71 1.52 -4.11
N GLU A 60 6.67 2.05 -4.86
CA GLU A 60 8.05 1.53 -4.86
C GLU A 60 8.67 1.55 -3.46
N LYS A 61 8.56 2.69 -2.76
CA LYS A 61 9.05 2.80 -1.37
C LYS A 61 8.34 1.81 -0.43
N THR A 62 7.03 1.63 -0.61
CA THR A 62 6.23 0.68 0.18
C THR A 62 6.76 -0.73 0.02
N LEU A 63 6.98 -1.20 -1.21
CA LEU A 63 7.53 -2.54 -1.45
C LEU A 63 8.90 -2.72 -0.79
N GLU A 64 9.79 -1.72 -0.90
CA GLU A 64 11.13 -1.77 -0.30
C GLU A 64 11.09 -1.81 1.24
N SER A 65 10.20 -1.06 1.88
CA SER A 65 10.02 -1.08 3.34
C SER A 65 9.39 -2.38 3.83
N ILE A 66 8.36 -2.87 3.14
CA ILE A 66 7.62 -4.09 3.55
C ILE A 66 8.52 -5.32 3.46
N LYS A 67 9.41 -5.41 2.47
CA LYS A 67 10.42 -6.48 2.40
C LYS A 67 11.32 -6.55 3.62
N LYS A 68 11.51 -5.42 4.32
CA LYS A 68 12.30 -5.32 5.55
C LYS A 68 11.45 -5.49 6.82
N GLY A 69 10.14 -5.66 6.68
CA GLY A 69 9.20 -5.69 7.81
C GLY A 69 8.85 -4.30 8.38
N GLU A 70 9.11 -3.24 7.62
CA GLU A 70 8.91 -1.85 8.04
C GLU A 70 7.73 -1.20 7.30
N THR A 71 7.25 -0.07 7.84
CA THR A 71 6.28 0.81 7.16
C THR A 71 7.00 1.94 6.41
N PRO A 72 6.45 2.46 5.30
CA PRO A 72 7.17 3.39 4.41
C PRO A 72 7.16 4.87 4.85
N PHE A 73 6.68 5.18 6.06
CA PHE A 73 6.50 6.55 6.56
C PHE A 73 7.14 6.74 7.94
#